data_AF-A0A448KAH9-F1
#
_entry.id   AF-A0A448KAH9-F1
#
_cell.length_a   1.000
_cell.length_b   1.000
_cell.length_c   1.000
_cell.angle_alpha   90.00
_cell.angle_beta   90.00
_cell.angle_gamma   90.00
#
_symmetry.space_group_name_H-M   'P 1'
#
loop_
_entity.id
_entity.type
_entity.pdbx_description
1 polymer ?
#
loop_
_entity_poly.entity_id
_entity_poly.type
_entity_poly.pdbx_seq_one_letter_code
_entity_poly.pdbx_strand_id
1 'polypeptide(L)'
;MDSMLWPLKVAVAWVMVYIHKALVFLGMPDGPGVAWVLSIIGLTIVVRILIIPLVVRQIRASRGMQLMQPEFQALQAKYKGKKDPESQRRQQEEMMALYRKHGTNPLSSCLPILVQMPVFFALLRVLSSLPNVANGTYPGGDSIGPLTAKLAADVQASTFLGAHLSDSFLGSSDLQVKIVTVIMIIIMSATQWYTMAQLSMKNMPESVKNSDNPMMRSQRMMITVMPIVFAFSGVYFQIGVLVYWLTSNAWTLGQQYFTIRNMPAPGSDAEKKYRARINAKRARKGLPSLEEEERAAAAAKAEAEGRTGGQRVQPVRKNRQKKHGSQVAGEARGGESVDQTPDPDEVDEGGEASSAHGLTDEEIARRRYERRARARQQAAAKRKKQAKKRKQR
;
A
#
# COMPACT_ATOMS: atom_id res chain seq x y z
N MET A 1 -27.50 14.17 -19.92
CA MET A 1 -26.16 13.85 -19.37
C MET A 1 -25.10 14.86 -19.82
N ASP A 2 -25.02 15.21 -21.11
CA ASP A 2 -24.04 16.19 -21.62
C ASP A 2 -23.93 17.51 -20.88
N SER A 3 -25.06 18.10 -20.46
CA SER A 3 -25.13 19.33 -19.67
C SER A 3 -24.43 19.19 -18.31
N MET A 4 -24.65 18.08 -17.59
CA MET A 4 -24.01 17.80 -16.30
C MET A 4 -22.48 17.66 -16.41
N LEU A 5 -21.98 17.09 -17.52
CA LEU A 5 -20.54 16.97 -17.77
C LEU A 5 -19.94 18.21 -18.46
N TRP A 6 -20.74 19.20 -18.87
CA TRP A 6 -20.26 20.35 -19.64
C TRP A 6 -19.12 21.13 -18.95
N PRO A 7 -19.21 21.53 -17.66
CA PRO A 7 -18.12 22.25 -17.01
C PRO A 7 -16.82 21.44 -16.96
N LEU A 8 -16.92 20.11 -16.86
CA LEU A 8 -15.77 19.23 -16.79
C LEU A 8 -15.17 18.93 -18.18
N LYS A 9 -16.00 18.86 -19.25
CA LYS A 9 -15.52 18.86 -20.65
C LYS A 9 -14.73 20.14 -20.95
N VAL A 10 -15.26 21.29 -20.56
CA VAL A 10 -14.59 22.60 -20.73
C VAL A 10 -13.30 22.68 -19.92
N ALA A 11 -13.28 22.22 -18.67
CA ALA A 11 -12.06 22.19 -17.84
C ALA A 11 -10.98 21.25 -18.42
N VAL A 12 -11.36 20.07 -18.92
CA VAL A 12 -10.45 19.14 -19.62
C VAL A 12 -9.86 19.80 -20.87
N ALA A 13 -10.69 20.45 -21.69
CA ALA A 13 -10.24 21.18 -22.88
C ALA A 13 -9.28 22.33 -22.54
N TRP A 14 -9.54 23.11 -21.49
CA TRP A 14 -8.61 24.13 -21.00
C TRP A 14 -7.25 23.55 -20.61
N VAL A 15 -7.22 22.49 -19.82
CA VAL A 15 -5.96 21.85 -19.41
C VAL A 15 -5.21 21.28 -20.63
N MET A 16 -5.91 20.64 -21.57
CA MET A 16 -5.28 20.10 -22.79
C MET A 16 -4.69 21.22 -23.69
N VAL A 17 -5.44 22.29 -23.95
CA VAL A 17 -4.98 23.40 -24.81
C VAL A 17 -3.84 24.17 -24.13
N TYR A 18 -3.87 24.38 -22.81
CA TYR A 18 -2.76 25.02 -22.10
C TYR A 18 -1.49 24.17 -22.06
N ILE A 19 -1.60 22.84 -21.86
CA ILE A 19 -0.43 21.96 -21.91
C ILE A 19 0.14 21.91 -23.33
N HIS A 20 -0.69 21.85 -24.37
CA HIS A 20 -0.23 21.95 -25.76
C HIS A 20 0.56 23.26 -25.99
N LYS A 21 -0.02 24.41 -25.63
CA LYS A 21 0.65 25.72 -25.76
C LYS A 21 1.96 25.80 -24.96
N ALA A 22 2.02 25.20 -23.78
CA ALA A 22 3.24 25.14 -22.98
C ALA A 22 4.33 24.25 -23.65
N LEU A 23 3.95 23.13 -24.27
CA LEU A 23 4.87 22.27 -25.01
C LEU A 23 5.38 22.94 -26.30
N VAL A 24 4.53 23.66 -27.03
CA VAL A 24 4.92 24.48 -28.18
C VAL A 24 5.89 25.59 -27.76
N PHE A 25 5.59 26.29 -26.65
CA PHE A 25 6.51 27.30 -26.08
C PHE A 25 7.86 26.71 -25.65
N LEU A 26 7.91 25.42 -25.26
CA LEU A 26 9.14 24.68 -24.98
C LEU A 26 9.83 24.10 -26.25
N GLY A 27 9.40 24.51 -27.45
CA GLY A 27 10.04 24.19 -28.72
C GLY A 27 9.46 22.98 -29.47
N MET A 28 8.29 22.47 -29.10
CA MET A 28 7.59 21.46 -29.90
C MET A 28 6.85 22.09 -31.10
N PRO A 29 6.65 21.37 -32.22
CA PRO A 29 5.87 21.87 -33.35
C PRO A 29 4.44 22.25 -32.96
N ASP A 30 3.94 23.36 -33.50
CA ASP A 30 2.52 23.75 -33.40
C ASP A 30 1.70 23.06 -34.50
N GLY A 31 0.46 22.66 -34.18
CA GLY A 31 -0.40 21.85 -35.04
C GLY A 31 -0.43 20.35 -34.66
N PRO A 32 -0.65 19.43 -35.61
CA PRO A 32 -0.79 18.00 -35.30
C PRO A 32 0.55 17.33 -34.98
N GLY A 33 0.58 16.49 -33.95
CA GLY A 33 1.75 15.68 -33.60
C GLY A 33 1.89 15.35 -32.11
N VAL A 34 3.14 15.12 -31.70
CA VAL A 34 3.49 14.61 -30.35
C VAL A 34 3.05 15.54 -29.20
N ALA A 35 2.92 16.85 -29.46
CA ALA A 35 2.45 17.81 -28.46
C ALA A 35 1.02 17.52 -27.96
N TRP A 36 0.13 17.00 -28.83
CA TRP A 36 -1.22 16.59 -28.43
C TRP A 36 -1.25 15.26 -27.67
N VAL A 37 -0.40 14.31 -28.06
CA VAL A 37 -0.20 13.06 -27.31
C VAL A 37 0.28 13.38 -25.88
N LEU A 38 1.30 14.23 -25.77
CA LEU A 38 1.86 14.68 -24.49
C LEU A 38 0.88 15.57 -23.71
N SER A 39 -0.04 16.27 -24.38
CA SER A 39 -1.15 16.99 -23.75
C SER A 39 -2.14 16.06 -23.03
N ILE A 40 -2.52 14.92 -23.64
CA ILE A 40 -3.36 13.89 -22.99
C ILE A 40 -2.62 13.25 -21.80
N ILE A 41 -1.32 12.96 -21.96
CA ILE A 41 -0.46 12.43 -20.89
C ILE A 41 -0.36 13.44 -19.73
N GLY A 42 -0.11 14.71 -20.05
CA GLY A 42 0.01 15.81 -19.10
C GLY A 42 -1.31 16.10 -18.35
N LEU A 43 -2.45 16.12 -19.05
CA LEU A 43 -3.79 16.19 -18.43
C LEU A 43 -3.95 15.10 -17.37
N THR A 44 -3.58 13.86 -17.71
CA THR A 44 -3.66 12.72 -16.80
C THR A 44 -2.83 12.97 -15.54
N ILE A 45 -1.60 13.47 -15.70
CA ILE A 45 -0.69 13.80 -14.59
C ILE A 45 -1.24 14.96 -13.74
N VAL A 46 -1.73 16.04 -14.34
CA VAL A 46 -2.31 17.20 -13.63
C VAL A 46 -3.52 16.78 -12.79
N VAL A 47 -4.47 16.05 -13.38
CA VAL A 47 -5.63 15.48 -12.66
C VAL A 47 -5.17 14.60 -11.51
N ARG A 48 -4.21 13.70 -11.76
CA ARG A 48 -3.69 12.78 -10.74
C ARG A 48 -3.01 13.52 -9.59
N ILE A 49 -2.28 14.61 -9.86
CA ILE A 49 -1.68 15.47 -8.83
C ILE A 49 -2.75 16.15 -7.98
N LEU A 50 -3.77 16.75 -8.61
CA LEU A 50 -4.86 17.44 -7.89
C LEU A 50 -5.63 16.51 -6.95
N ILE A 51 -5.79 15.22 -7.27
CA ILE A 51 -6.47 14.25 -6.40
C ILE A 51 -5.56 13.58 -5.35
N ILE A 52 -4.24 13.80 -5.33
CA ILE A 52 -3.32 13.25 -4.30
C ILE A 52 -3.86 13.40 -2.86
N PRO A 53 -4.30 14.56 -2.36
CA PRO A 53 -4.78 14.69 -0.98
C PRO A 53 -6.02 13.83 -0.69
N LEU A 54 -6.89 13.62 -1.67
CA LEU A 54 -8.05 12.72 -1.55
C LEU A 54 -7.61 11.24 -1.54
N VAL A 55 -6.73 10.87 -2.47
CA VAL A 55 -6.16 9.52 -2.58
C VAL A 55 -5.39 9.15 -1.30
N VAL A 56 -4.64 10.07 -0.70
CA VAL A 56 -3.96 9.86 0.60
C VAL A 56 -4.96 9.64 1.74
N ARG A 57 -6.11 10.34 1.76
CA ARG A 57 -7.20 10.07 2.73
C ARG A 57 -7.79 8.67 2.51
N GLN A 58 -8.04 8.28 1.27
CA GLN A 58 -8.61 6.97 0.93
C GLN A 58 -7.65 5.80 1.23
N ILE A 59 -6.34 5.96 0.98
CA ILE A 59 -5.30 4.99 1.37
C ILE A 59 -5.26 4.78 2.89
N ARG A 60 -5.52 5.82 3.69
CA ARG A 60 -5.62 5.69 5.16
C ARG A 60 -6.87 4.90 5.55
N ALA A 61 -8.02 5.17 4.93
CA ALA A 61 -9.24 4.43 5.18
C ALA A 61 -9.13 2.93 4.81
N SER A 62 -8.47 2.61 3.69
CA SER A 62 -8.24 1.22 3.27
C SER A 62 -7.23 0.47 4.14
N ARG A 63 -6.34 1.16 4.88
CA ARG A 63 -5.55 0.50 5.95
C ARG A 63 -6.33 0.24 7.23
N GLY A 64 -7.30 1.09 7.58
CA GLY A 64 -8.26 0.77 8.64
C GLY A 64 -8.95 -0.57 8.33
N MET A 65 -9.47 -0.71 7.09
CA MET A 65 -10.05 -1.96 6.58
C MET A 65 -9.11 -3.18 6.68
N GLN A 66 -7.80 -3.01 6.49
CA GLN A 66 -6.80 -4.09 6.63
C GLN A 66 -6.55 -4.48 8.09
N LEU A 67 -6.48 -3.52 9.01
CA LEU A 67 -6.37 -3.79 10.45
C LEU A 67 -7.60 -4.55 10.99
N MET A 68 -8.77 -4.32 10.38
CA MET A 68 -10.02 -5.02 10.72
C MET A 68 -10.13 -6.46 10.22
N GLN A 69 -9.23 -6.89 9.33
CA GLN A 69 -9.32 -8.21 8.68
C GLN A 69 -9.40 -9.41 9.65
N PRO A 70 -8.61 -9.51 10.75
CA PRO A 70 -8.77 -10.59 11.73
C PRO A 70 -10.09 -10.54 12.50
N GLU A 71 -10.61 -9.35 12.85
CA GLU A 71 -11.91 -9.23 13.53
C GLU A 71 -13.07 -9.63 12.60
N PHE A 72 -12.99 -9.30 11.30
CA PHE A 72 -13.93 -9.82 10.30
C PHE A 72 -13.84 -11.34 10.10
N GLN A 73 -12.66 -11.93 10.22
CA GLN A 73 -12.49 -13.38 10.17
C GLN A 73 -13.08 -14.08 11.40
N ALA A 74 -12.87 -13.54 12.61
CA ALA A 74 -13.50 -14.03 13.82
C ALA A 74 -15.04 -13.95 13.75
N LEU A 75 -15.58 -12.83 13.22
CA LEU A 75 -17.01 -12.67 12.98
C LEU A 75 -17.54 -13.68 11.94
N GLN A 76 -16.83 -13.90 10.83
CA GLN A 76 -17.22 -14.90 9.84
C GLN A 76 -17.16 -16.33 10.40
N ALA A 77 -16.21 -16.64 11.29
CA ALA A 77 -16.15 -17.92 11.99
C ALA A 77 -17.34 -18.13 12.95
N LYS A 78 -17.71 -17.11 13.74
CA LYS A 78 -18.86 -17.14 14.68
C LYS A 78 -20.22 -17.45 14.02
N TYR A 79 -20.37 -17.12 12.74
CA TYR A 79 -21.57 -17.37 11.94
C TYR A 79 -21.40 -18.46 10.88
N LYS A 80 -20.23 -19.11 10.77
CA LYS A 80 -19.96 -20.15 9.77
C LYS A 80 -20.95 -21.31 9.93
N GLY A 81 -21.59 -21.69 8.83
CA GLY A 81 -22.59 -22.77 8.78
C GLY A 81 -24.03 -22.36 9.12
N LYS A 82 -24.25 -21.22 9.80
CA LYS A 82 -25.59 -20.72 10.11
C LYS A 82 -26.19 -20.08 8.87
N LYS A 83 -27.31 -20.64 8.37
CA LYS A 83 -27.98 -20.17 7.14
C LYS A 83 -29.26 -19.37 7.41
N ASP A 84 -29.69 -19.29 8.67
CA ASP A 84 -30.98 -18.74 9.09
C ASP A 84 -31.09 -17.24 8.74
N PRO A 85 -32.27 -16.73 8.32
CA PRO A 85 -32.43 -15.32 8.00
C PRO A 85 -32.09 -14.38 9.17
N GLU A 86 -32.36 -14.78 10.42
CA GLU A 86 -31.95 -14.03 11.61
C GLU A 86 -30.42 -14.05 11.79
N SER A 87 -29.80 -15.23 11.71
CA SER A 87 -28.34 -15.39 11.78
C SER A 87 -27.62 -14.51 10.75
N GLN A 88 -28.13 -14.43 9.52
CA GLN A 88 -27.58 -13.57 8.47
C GLN A 88 -27.77 -12.07 8.77
N ARG A 89 -28.94 -11.65 9.28
CA ARG A 89 -29.18 -10.25 9.69
C ARG A 89 -28.25 -9.84 10.82
N ARG A 90 -28.12 -10.66 11.86
CA ARG A 90 -27.25 -10.39 13.01
C ARG A 90 -25.76 -10.39 12.64
N GLN A 91 -25.36 -11.21 11.66
CA GLN A 91 -24.01 -11.12 11.08
C GLN A 91 -23.78 -9.77 10.37
N GLN A 92 -24.76 -9.25 9.62
CA GLN A 92 -24.67 -7.93 8.96
C GLN A 92 -24.67 -6.79 9.97
N GLU A 93 -25.50 -6.87 11.02
CA GLU A 93 -25.55 -5.90 12.12
C GLU A 93 -24.23 -5.86 12.91
N GLU A 94 -23.70 -7.02 13.31
CA GLU A 94 -22.39 -7.08 13.98
C GLU A 94 -21.27 -6.59 13.06
N MET A 95 -21.31 -6.88 11.76
CA MET A 95 -20.35 -6.35 10.78
C MET A 95 -20.43 -4.82 10.68
N MET A 96 -21.63 -4.23 10.70
CA MET A 96 -21.83 -2.77 10.69
C MET A 96 -21.47 -2.10 12.02
N ALA A 97 -21.72 -2.78 13.15
CA ALA A 97 -21.23 -2.34 14.46
C ALA A 97 -19.70 -2.39 14.53
N LEU A 98 -19.07 -3.38 13.90
CA LEU A 98 -17.63 -3.56 13.81
C LEU A 98 -16.96 -2.44 12.98
N TYR A 99 -17.55 -2.07 11.83
CA TYR A 99 -17.14 -0.88 11.07
C TYR A 99 -17.21 0.40 11.93
N ARG A 100 -18.34 0.62 12.63
CA ARG A 100 -18.56 1.79 13.49
C ARG A 100 -17.56 1.87 14.66
N LYS A 101 -17.30 0.75 15.36
CA LYS A 101 -16.36 0.68 16.50
C LYS A 101 -14.96 1.19 16.17
N HIS A 102 -14.48 0.92 14.96
CA HIS A 102 -13.15 1.31 14.51
C HIS A 102 -13.14 2.53 13.57
N GLY A 103 -14.26 3.26 13.49
CA GLY A 103 -14.36 4.51 12.71
C GLY A 103 -14.15 4.34 11.20
N THR A 104 -14.37 3.14 10.65
CA THR A 104 -14.19 2.84 9.22
C THR A 104 -15.53 2.76 8.49
N ASN A 105 -15.55 3.15 7.22
CA ASN A 105 -16.74 3.10 6.36
C ASN A 105 -16.40 2.33 5.07
N PRO A 106 -17.15 1.27 4.70
CA PRO A 106 -16.88 0.52 3.47
C PRO A 106 -16.90 1.40 2.20
N LEU A 107 -17.73 2.45 2.15
CA LEU A 107 -17.77 3.38 1.01
C LEU A 107 -16.49 4.21 0.84
N SER A 108 -15.69 4.39 1.90
CA SER A 108 -14.40 5.08 1.78
C SER A 108 -13.39 4.31 0.92
N SER A 109 -13.55 2.99 0.77
CA SER A 109 -12.67 2.17 -0.06
C SER A 109 -12.89 2.36 -1.56
N CYS A 110 -14.14 2.49 -2.02
CA CYS A 110 -14.49 2.64 -3.45
C CYS A 110 -14.44 4.09 -3.97
N LEU A 111 -14.26 5.07 -3.07
CA LEU A 111 -14.21 6.51 -3.37
C LEU A 111 -13.35 6.95 -4.59
N PRO A 112 -12.19 6.35 -4.94
CA PRO A 112 -11.40 6.80 -6.08
C PRO A 112 -12.09 6.48 -7.41
N ILE A 113 -12.86 5.39 -7.48
CA ILE A 113 -13.63 5.03 -8.68
C ILE A 113 -14.69 6.12 -8.90
N LEU A 114 -15.41 6.50 -7.84
CA LEU A 114 -16.43 7.54 -7.88
C LEU A 114 -15.88 8.92 -8.32
N VAL A 115 -14.64 9.26 -7.95
CA VAL A 115 -14.02 10.55 -8.31
C VAL A 115 -13.28 10.49 -9.66
N GLN A 116 -12.74 9.34 -10.07
CA GLN A 116 -12.08 9.20 -11.37
C GLN A 116 -13.09 9.11 -12.53
N MET A 117 -14.26 8.49 -12.31
CA MET A 117 -15.27 8.26 -13.35
C MET A 117 -15.75 9.56 -14.04
N PRO A 118 -16.10 10.66 -13.34
CA PRO A 118 -16.44 11.93 -13.98
C PRO A 118 -15.35 12.46 -14.93
N VAL A 119 -14.08 12.41 -14.51
CA VAL A 119 -12.97 12.94 -15.33
C VAL A 119 -12.71 12.04 -16.54
N PHE A 120 -12.81 10.72 -16.36
CA PHE A 120 -12.75 9.77 -17.48
C PHE A 120 -13.88 10.02 -18.49
N PHE A 121 -15.13 10.14 -18.05
CA PHE A 121 -16.25 10.42 -18.94
C PHE A 121 -16.15 11.79 -19.62
N ALA A 122 -15.62 12.81 -18.95
CA ALA A 122 -15.37 14.11 -19.56
C ALA A 122 -14.31 14.02 -20.66
N LEU A 123 -13.15 13.37 -20.41
CA LEU A 123 -12.11 13.19 -21.43
C LEU A 123 -12.59 12.32 -22.59
N LEU A 124 -13.19 11.15 -22.30
CA LEU A 124 -13.78 10.27 -23.31
C LEU A 124 -14.76 11.04 -24.20
N ARG A 125 -15.59 11.91 -23.62
CA ARG A 125 -16.59 12.69 -24.36
C ARG A 125 -16.02 13.95 -25.03
N VAL A 126 -14.86 14.46 -24.63
CA VAL A 126 -14.11 15.45 -25.42
C VAL A 126 -13.52 14.76 -26.65
N LEU A 127 -12.78 13.66 -26.48
CA LEU A 127 -12.15 12.91 -27.58
C LEU A 127 -13.18 12.38 -28.58
N SER A 128 -14.30 11.82 -28.10
CA SER A 128 -15.38 11.35 -28.98
C SER A 128 -16.18 12.48 -29.66
N SER A 129 -15.97 13.74 -29.26
CA SER A 129 -16.60 14.91 -29.88
C SER A 129 -15.70 15.57 -30.93
N LEU A 130 -14.40 15.25 -31.00
CA LEU A 130 -13.45 15.93 -31.88
C LEU A 130 -13.89 15.99 -33.35
N PRO A 131 -14.41 14.92 -33.99
CA PRO A 131 -14.85 14.99 -35.38
C PRO A 131 -15.99 16.00 -35.58
N ASN A 132 -16.93 16.04 -34.65
CA ASN A 132 -18.07 16.96 -34.71
C ASN A 132 -17.65 18.42 -34.46
N VAL A 133 -16.66 18.64 -33.58
CA VAL A 133 -16.11 19.99 -33.33
C VAL A 133 -15.29 20.48 -34.53
N ALA A 134 -14.46 19.63 -35.12
CA ALA A 134 -13.68 19.97 -36.32
C ALA A 134 -14.57 20.26 -37.55
N ASN A 135 -15.65 19.49 -37.72
CA ASN A 135 -16.57 19.63 -38.84
C ASN A 135 -17.67 20.69 -38.60
N GLY A 136 -17.66 21.40 -37.46
CA GLY A 136 -18.69 22.39 -37.12
C GLY A 136 -20.08 21.83 -36.82
N THR A 137 -20.24 20.51 -36.72
CA THR A 137 -21.52 19.83 -36.46
C THR A 137 -21.80 19.57 -34.98
N TYR A 138 -21.02 20.15 -34.07
CA TYR A 138 -21.12 19.89 -32.64
C TYR A 138 -22.35 20.56 -32.00
N PRO A 139 -23.28 19.81 -31.35
CA PRO A 139 -24.49 20.39 -30.75
C PRO A 139 -24.25 21.34 -29.56
N GLY A 140 -22.99 21.52 -29.12
CA GLY A 140 -22.60 22.48 -28.09
C GLY A 140 -22.03 23.80 -28.63
N GLY A 141 -22.07 24.03 -29.94
CA GLY A 141 -21.45 25.17 -30.62
C GLY A 141 -20.01 24.88 -31.11
N ASP A 142 -19.37 25.89 -31.68
CA ASP A 142 -18.15 25.79 -32.52
C ASP A 142 -16.87 25.31 -31.78
N SER A 143 -16.95 25.10 -30.46
CA SER A 143 -15.81 24.77 -29.61
C SER A 143 -16.22 24.11 -28.29
N ILE A 144 -15.27 23.41 -27.67
CA ILE A 144 -15.39 22.98 -26.27
C ILE A 144 -14.44 23.86 -25.43
N GLY A 145 -14.93 25.00 -24.98
CA GLY A 145 -14.08 26.01 -24.34
C GLY A 145 -13.03 26.52 -25.32
N PRO A 146 -11.72 26.45 -25.01
CA PRO A 146 -10.68 26.91 -25.93
C PRO A 146 -10.35 25.91 -27.05
N LEU A 147 -10.96 24.70 -27.06
CA LEU A 147 -10.75 23.70 -28.09
C LEU A 147 -11.66 24.00 -29.29
N THR A 148 -11.16 24.80 -30.22
CA THR A 148 -11.82 25.21 -31.46
C THR A 148 -11.79 24.12 -32.53
N ALA A 149 -12.59 24.27 -33.60
CA ALA A 149 -12.58 23.39 -34.76
C ALA A 149 -11.17 23.06 -35.30
N LYS A 150 -10.30 24.07 -35.48
CA LYS A 150 -8.90 23.84 -35.91
C LYS A 150 -8.15 22.94 -34.93
N LEU A 151 -8.16 23.27 -33.65
CA LEU A 151 -7.44 22.49 -32.63
C LEU A 151 -8.02 21.07 -32.50
N ALA A 152 -9.32 20.89 -32.72
CA ALA A 152 -9.95 19.57 -32.79
C ALA A 152 -9.50 18.76 -34.01
N ALA A 153 -9.25 19.40 -35.16
CA ALA A 153 -8.64 18.77 -36.33
C ALA A 153 -7.16 18.41 -36.07
N ASP A 154 -6.39 19.31 -35.46
CA ASP A 154 -4.99 19.07 -35.08
C ASP A 154 -4.86 17.85 -34.14
N VAL A 155 -5.77 17.69 -33.17
CA VAL A 155 -5.81 16.50 -32.28
C VAL A 155 -6.15 15.22 -33.03
N GLN A 156 -7.02 15.26 -34.04
CA GLN A 156 -7.36 14.07 -34.86
C GLN A 156 -6.20 13.67 -35.78
N ALA A 157 -5.61 14.64 -36.49
CA ALA A 157 -4.46 14.39 -37.36
C ALA A 157 -3.19 13.98 -36.58
N SER A 158 -3.13 14.23 -35.27
CA SER A 158 -2.06 13.74 -34.39
C SER A 158 -2.10 12.21 -34.26
N THR A 159 -0.93 11.57 -34.36
CA THR A 159 -0.78 10.12 -34.25
C THR A 159 -0.01 9.68 -33.00
N PHE A 160 -0.33 8.48 -32.50
CA PHE A 160 0.45 7.74 -31.50
C PHE A 160 0.86 6.40 -32.09
N LEU A 161 2.17 6.12 -32.12
CA LEU A 161 2.74 4.95 -32.82
C LEU A 161 2.28 4.84 -34.30
N GLY A 162 2.04 5.99 -34.93
CA GLY A 162 1.59 6.13 -36.33
C GLY A 162 0.10 5.90 -36.59
N ALA A 163 -0.71 5.64 -35.56
CA ALA A 163 -2.16 5.54 -35.66
C ALA A 163 -2.84 6.77 -35.03
N HIS A 164 -3.94 7.27 -35.60
CA HIS A 164 -4.54 8.56 -35.19
C HIS A 164 -5.22 8.50 -33.81
N LEU A 165 -5.15 9.58 -33.04
CA LEU A 165 -5.73 9.64 -31.68
C LEU A 165 -7.25 9.44 -31.65
N SER A 166 -7.94 9.73 -32.74
CA SER A 166 -9.39 9.54 -32.92
C SER A 166 -9.80 8.12 -33.31
N ASP A 167 -8.89 7.30 -33.81
CA ASP A 167 -9.21 6.00 -34.40
C ASP A 167 -9.47 4.95 -33.33
N SER A 168 -10.27 3.95 -33.67
CA SER A 168 -10.55 2.77 -32.84
C SER A 168 -10.46 1.49 -33.67
N PHE A 169 -10.24 0.36 -33.00
CA PHE A 169 -10.12 -0.96 -33.64
C PHE A 169 -11.34 -1.35 -34.48
N LEU A 170 -12.54 -0.97 -34.02
CA LEU A 170 -13.79 -1.22 -34.74
C LEU A 170 -14.11 -0.17 -35.81
N GLY A 171 -13.55 1.05 -35.69
CA GLY A 171 -13.83 2.16 -36.61
C GLY A 171 -12.90 2.23 -37.82
N SER A 172 -11.68 1.69 -37.73
CA SER A 172 -10.68 1.77 -38.81
C SER A 172 -10.50 0.44 -39.55
N SER A 173 -10.33 0.52 -40.88
CA SER A 173 -9.91 -0.60 -41.72
C SER A 173 -8.41 -0.89 -41.58
N ASP A 174 -7.61 0.10 -41.16
CA ASP A 174 -6.15 0.03 -41.13
C ASP A 174 -5.60 -1.06 -40.18
N LEU A 175 -4.58 -1.76 -40.66
CA LEU A 175 -3.86 -2.79 -39.92
C LEU A 175 -2.96 -2.18 -38.83
N GLN A 176 -2.38 -0.99 -39.05
CA GLN A 176 -1.54 -0.34 -38.04
C GLN A 176 -2.35 0.12 -36.83
N VAL A 177 -3.51 0.78 -37.04
CA VAL A 177 -4.49 1.08 -35.97
C VAL A 177 -4.84 -0.18 -35.16
N LYS A 178 -5.10 -1.32 -35.84
CA LYS A 178 -5.47 -2.59 -35.18
C LYS A 178 -4.33 -3.16 -34.34
N ILE A 179 -3.12 -3.21 -34.89
CA ILE A 179 -1.91 -3.70 -34.18
C ILE A 179 -1.62 -2.83 -32.95
N VAL A 180 -1.57 -1.50 -33.11
CA VAL A 180 -1.34 -0.56 -32.01
C VAL A 180 -2.41 -0.73 -30.92
N THR A 181 -3.68 -0.79 -31.29
CA THR A 181 -4.79 -0.96 -30.34
C THR A 181 -4.68 -2.27 -29.55
N VAL A 182 -4.42 -3.40 -30.22
CA VAL A 182 -4.26 -4.72 -29.55
C VAL A 182 -3.07 -4.70 -28.58
N ILE A 183 -1.92 -4.15 -28.98
CA ILE A 183 -0.75 -4.01 -28.11
C ILE A 183 -1.08 -3.17 -26.87
N MET A 184 -1.76 -2.03 -27.04
CA MET A 184 -2.16 -1.17 -25.92
C MET A 184 -3.13 -1.88 -24.97
N ILE A 185 -4.12 -2.61 -25.51
CA ILE A 185 -5.08 -3.38 -24.71
C ILE A 185 -4.38 -4.49 -23.90
N ILE A 186 -3.40 -5.18 -24.49
CA ILE A 186 -2.60 -6.21 -23.79
C ILE A 186 -1.77 -5.58 -22.66
N ILE A 187 -1.01 -4.51 -22.94
CA ILE A 187 -0.18 -3.82 -21.92
C ILE A 187 -1.06 -3.27 -20.79
N MET A 188 -2.20 -2.69 -21.12
CA MET A 188 -3.18 -2.16 -20.17
C MET A 188 -3.78 -3.26 -19.29
N SER A 189 -4.19 -4.38 -19.89
CA SER A 189 -4.78 -5.51 -19.17
C SER A 189 -3.76 -6.20 -18.26
N ALA A 190 -2.51 -6.36 -18.71
CA ALA A 190 -1.41 -6.90 -17.92
C ALA A 190 -1.00 -5.96 -16.77
N THR A 191 -0.91 -4.65 -17.00
CA THR A 191 -0.59 -3.67 -15.94
C THR A 191 -1.71 -3.54 -14.91
N GLN A 192 -2.98 -3.61 -15.32
CA GLN A 192 -4.13 -3.57 -14.41
C GLN A 192 -4.34 -4.89 -13.64
N TRP A 193 -4.01 -6.03 -14.25
CA TRP A 193 -3.88 -7.29 -13.52
C TRP A 193 -2.77 -7.19 -12.48
N TYR A 194 -1.60 -6.64 -12.85
CA TYR A 194 -0.45 -6.49 -11.96
C TYR A 194 -0.75 -5.61 -10.74
N THR A 195 -1.42 -4.46 -10.91
CA THR A 195 -1.79 -3.57 -9.77
C THR A 195 -2.71 -4.27 -8.78
N MET A 196 -3.74 -4.97 -9.28
CA MET A 196 -4.70 -5.71 -8.46
C MET A 196 -4.06 -6.94 -7.78
N ALA A 197 -3.24 -7.69 -8.51
CA ALA A 197 -2.47 -8.82 -7.98
C ALA A 197 -1.44 -8.37 -6.93
N GLN A 198 -0.75 -7.24 -7.15
CA GLN A 198 0.17 -6.65 -6.16
C GLN A 198 -0.55 -6.28 -4.86
N LEU A 199 -1.75 -5.68 -4.95
CA LEU A 199 -2.56 -5.34 -3.78
C LEU A 199 -3.06 -6.59 -3.03
N SER A 200 -3.45 -7.64 -3.75
CA SER A 200 -3.97 -8.88 -3.13
C SER A 200 -2.89 -9.79 -2.57
N MET A 201 -1.81 -10.03 -3.32
CA MET A 201 -0.87 -11.13 -3.04
C MET A 201 0.34 -10.71 -2.20
N LYS A 202 0.76 -9.43 -2.28
CA LYS A 202 1.98 -8.93 -1.60
C LYS A 202 1.69 -8.11 -0.34
N ASN A 203 0.43 -7.77 -0.08
CA ASN A 203 -0.02 -6.93 1.04
C ASN A 203 -0.96 -7.65 2.04
N MET A 204 -1.16 -8.97 1.93
CA MET A 204 -1.96 -9.77 2.88
C MET A 204 -1.15 -10.92 3.50
N PRO A 205 -1.44 -11.32 4.76
CA PRO A 205 -0.87 -12.53 5.37
C PRO A 205 -1.32 -13.82 4.68
N GLU A 206 -0.48 -14.85 4.70
CA GLU A 206 -0.70 -16.18 4.10
C GLU A 206 -2.01 -16.83 4.58
N SER A 207 -2.29 -16.75 5.88
CA SER A 207 -3.54 -17.23 6.51
C SER A 207 -4.80 -16.61 5.91
N VAL A 208 -4.70 -15.41 5.33
CA VAL A 208 -5.80 -14.75 4.65
C VAL A 208 -5.85 -15.09 3.16
N LYS A 209 -4.70 -15.23 2.49
CA LYS A 209 -4.62 -15.64 1.07
C LYS A 209 -5.38 -16.95 0.82
N ASN A 210 -5.27 -17.89 1.75
CA ASN A 210 -5.89 -19.22 1.70
C ASN A 210 -7.23 -19.31 2.46
N SER A 211 -7.71 -18.19 3.03
CA SER A 211 -9.01 -18.16 3.71
C SER A 211 -10.16 -18.16 2.71
N ASP A 212 -11.14 -19.05 2.91
CA ASP A 212 -12.25 -19.28 1.98
C ASP A 212 -13.39 -18.25 2.11
N ASN A 213 -13.01 -17.00 2.37
CA ASN A 213 -13.90 -15.91 2.77
C ASN A 213 -14.56 -15.23 1.55
N PRO A 214 -15.84 -14.81 1.63
CA PRO A 214 -16.54 -14.14 0.52
C PRO A 214 -15.79 -12.92 -0.05
N MET A 215 -15.13 -12.14 0.81
CA MET A 215 -14.29 -11.00 0.41
C MET A 215 -13.10 -11.42 -0.48
N MET A 216 -12.41 -12.51 -0.12
CA MET A 216 -11.29 -13.03 -0.92
C MET A 216 -11.76 -13.66 -2.22
N ARG A 217 -12.91 -14.35 -2.20
CA ARG A 217 -13.56 -14.88 -3.42
C ARG A 217 -13.94 -13.75 -4.38
N SER A 218 -14.52 -12.65 -3.89
CA SER A 218 -14.82 -11.45 -4.68
C SER A 218 -13.55 -10.78 -5.23
N GLN A 219 -12.49 -10.64 -4.42
CA GLN A 219 -11.22 -10.07 -4.87
C GLN A 219 -10.54 -10.92 -5.95
N ARG A 220 -10.53 -12.26 -5.80
CA ARG A 220 -10.04 -13.20 -6.82
C ARG A 220 -10.86 -13.10 -8.12
N MET A 221 -12.19 -13.10 -8.02
CA MET A 221 -13.09 -12.93 -9.17
C MET A 221 -12.81 -11.63 -9.92
N MET A 222 -12.64 -10.51 -9.22
CA MET A 222 -12.27 -9.23 -9.84
C MET A 222 -10.91 -9.31 -10.56
N ILE A 223 -9.89 -9.93 -9.96
CA ILE A 223 -8.55 -10.10 -10.57
C ILE A 223 -8.61 -10.94 -11.86
N THR A 224 -9.44 -11.99 -11.91
CA THR A 224 -9.54 -12.88 -13.07
C THR A 224 -10.46 -12.32 -14.17
N VAL A 225 -11.61 -11.76 -13.82
CA VAL A 225 -12.63 -11.31 -14.78
C VAL A 225 -12.28 -9.94 -15.39
N MET A 226 -11.73 -9.01 -14.60
CA MET A 226 -11.55 -7.64 -15.08
C MET A 226 -10.57 -7.49 -16.27
N PRO A 227 -9.46 -8.25 -16.38
CA PRO A 227 -8.64 -8.26 -17.60
C PRO A 227 -9.37 -8.76 -18.84
N ILE A 228 -10.31 -9.72 -18.70
CA ILE A 228 -11.14 -10.21 -19.81
C ILE A 228 -12.13 -9.11 -20.25
N VAL A 229 -12.74 -8.41 -19.29
CA VAL A 229 -13.60 -7.25 -19.56
C VAL A 229 -12.81 -6.13 -20.26
N PHE A 230 -11.56 -5.88 -19.88
CA PHE A 230 -10.70 -4.91 -20.57
C PHE A 230 -10.25 -5.35 -21.96
N ALA A 231 -9.99 -6.65 -22.17
CA ALA A 231 -9.70 -7.20 -23.49
C ALA A 231 -10.88 -7.02 -24.46
N PHE A 232 -12.11 -7.30 -24.01
CA PHE A 232 -13.32 -7.15 -24.84
C PHE A 232 -13.76 -5.69 -25.01
N SER A 233 -13.76 -4.87 -23.94
CA SER A 233 -14.18 -3.46 -24.03
C SER A 233 -13.15 -2.56 -24.71
N GLY A 234 -11.87 -2.96 -24.72
CA GLY A 234 -10.76 -2.19 -25.27
C GLY A 234 -10.95 -1.75 -26.72
N VAL A 235 -11.53 -2.63 -27.57
CA VAL A 235 -11.68 -2.38 -29.02
C VAL A 235 -12.70 -1.28 -29.37
N TYR A 236 -13.56 -0.90 -28.42
CA TYR A 236 -14.54 0.17 -28.58
C TYR A 236 -13.98 1.57 -28.30
N PHE A 237 -12.78 1.67 -27.70
CA PHE A 237 -12.17 2.95 -27.33
C PHE A 237 -11.24 3.50 -28.42
N GLN A 238 -11.16 4.82 -28.48
CA GLN A 238 -10.23 5.54 -29.37
C GLN A 238 -8.81 5.50 -28.81
N ILE A 239 -7.79 5.58 -29.66
CA ILE A 239 -6.37 5.52 -29.26
C ILE A 239 -6.02 6.59 -28.22
N GLY A 240 -6.54 7.82 -28.31
CA GLY A 240 -6.34 8.85 -27.27
C GLY A 240 -6.86 8.45 -25.88
N VAL A 241 -7.93 7.65 -25.81
CA VAL A 241 -8.47 7.09 -24.56
C VAL A 241 -7.53 5.99 -24.03
N LEU A 242 -6.95 5.19 -24.93
CA LEU A 242 -5.96 4.16 -24.57
C LEU A 242 -4.63 4.78 -24.10
N VAL A 243 -4.20 5.92 -24.68
CA VAL A 243 -3.03 6.70 -24.22
C VAL A 243 -3.26 7.22 -22.79
N TYR A 244 -4.45 7.77 -22.52
CA TYR A 244 -4.87 8.14 -21.16
C TYR A 244 -4.86 6.93 -20.21
N TRP A 245 -5.39 5.78 -20.61
CA TRP A 245 -5.43 4.58 -19.77
C TRP A 245 -4.04 4.00 -19.50
N LEU A 246 -3.15 3.95 -20.49
CA LEU A 246 -1.74 3.55 -20.32
C LEU A 246 -1.03 4.46 -19.32
N THR A 247 -1.21 5.79 -19.45
CA THR A 247 -0.64 6.79 -18.53
C THR A 247 -1.21 6.67 -17.13
N SER A 248 -2.53 6.49 -17.02
CA SER A 248 -3.27 6.29 -15.77
C SER A 248 -2.79 5.02 -15.04
N ASN A 249 -2.52 3.94 -15.76
CA ASN A 249 -1.95 2.72 -15.21
C ASN A 249 -0.50 2.94 -14.77
N ALA A 250 0.36 3.53 -15.61
CA ALA A 250 1.76 3.82 -15.26
C ALA A 250 1.88 4.69 -14.00
N TRP A 251 1.06 5.76 -13.89
CA TRP A 251 0.94 6.55 -12.67
C TRP A 251 0.50 5.69 -11.49
N THR A 252 -0.49 4.82 -11.67
CA THR A 252 -1.01 3.96 -10.59
C THR A 252 0.04 2.95 -10.12
N LEU A 253 0.87 2.38 -10.99
CA LEU A 253 2.02 1.56 -10.60
C LEU A 253 3.03 2.36 -9.78
N GLY A 254 3.42 3.56 -10.23
CA GLY A 254 4.36 4.43 -9.52
C GLY A 254 3.86 4.88 -8.15
N GLN A 255 2.59 5.30 -8.08
CA GLN A 255 1.89 5.66 -6.86
C GLN A 255 1.80 4.47 -5.90
N GLN A 256 1.41 3.28 -6.38
CA GLN A 256 1.29 2.07 -5.58
C GLN A 256 2.66 1.61 -5.04
N TYR A 257 3.71 1.67 -5.86
CA TYR A 257 5.09 1.41 -5.45
C TYR A 257 5.52 2.36 -4.32
N PHE A 258 5.30 3.68 -4.48
CA PHE A 258 5.63 4.69 -3.46
C PHE A 258 4.82 4.47 -2.17
N THR A 259 3.51 4.22 -2.27
CA THR A 259 2.63 3.95 -1.14
C THR A 259 3.07 2.72 -0.36
N ILE A 260 3.30 1.57 -1.02
CA ILE A 260 3.74 0.33 -0.36
C ILE A 260 5.14 0.50 0.25
N ARG A 261 6.06 1.22 -0.42
CA ARG A 261 7.43 1.44 0.04
C ARG A 261 7.53 2.31 1.29
N ASN A 262 6.68 3.33 1.40
CA ASN A 262 6.72 4.32 2.48
C ASN A 262 5.71 4.03 3.61
N MET A 263 4.66 3.28 3.32
CA MET A 263 3.53 3.03 4.22
C MET A 263 2.93 1.63 3.93
N PRO A 264 3.58 0.53 4.34
CA PRO A 264 3.16 -0.83 3.98
C PRO A 264 1.83 -1.26 4.62
N ALA A 265 1.37 -2.47 4.28
CA ALA A 265 0.22 -3.09 4.94
C ALA A 265 0.68 -3.85 6.22
N PRO A 266 0.03 -3.66 7.38
CA PRO A 266 0.38 -4.36 8.62
C PRO A 266 0.46 -5.89 8.44
N GLY A 267 1.48 -6.52 9.02
CA GLY A 267 1.71 -7.97 8.92
C GLY A 267 2.26 -8.48 7.58
N SER A 268 2.32 -7.65 6.53
CA SER A 268 2.89 -8.04 5.23
C SER A 268 4.41 -8.16 5.23
N ASP A 269 4.98 -8.87 4.25
CA ASP A 269 6.44 -8.92 4.05
C ASP A 269 7.03 -7.57 3.63
N ALA A 270 6.21 -6.68 3.08
CA ALA A 270 6.59 -5.28 2.85
C ALA A 270 6.80 -4.54 4.19
N GLU A 271 5.95 -4.79 5.18
CA GLU A 271 6.11 -4.25 6.55
C GLU A 271 7.34 -4.85 7.24
N LYS A 272 7.56 -6.17 7.16
CA LYS A 272 8.79 -6.82 7.69
C LYS A 272 10.05 -6.15 7.11
N LYS A 273 10.10 -5.97 5.79
CA LYS A 273 11.22 -5.32 5.08
C LYS A 273 11.34 -3.83 5.41
N TYR A 274 10.24 -3.12 5.68
CA TYR A 274 10.23 -1.73 6.13
C TYR A 274 10.77 -1.60 7.56
N ARG A 275 10.23 -2.37 8.52
CA ARG A 275 10.68 -2.37 9.93
C ARG A 275 12.15 -2.77 10.04
N ALA A 276 12.62 -3.76 9.27
CA ALA A 276 14.05 -4.11 9.19
C ALA A 276 14.93 -2.94 8.71
N ARG A 277 14.54 -2.24 7.63
CA ARG A 277 15.26 -1.05 7.12
C ARG A 277 15.29 0.10 8.13
N ILE A 278 14.21 0.28 8.87
CA ILE A 278 14.10 1.31 9.92
C ILE A 278 14.92 0.93 11.16
N ASN A 279 14.88 -0.33 11.59
CA ASN A 279 15.68 -0.85 12.70
C ASN A 279 17.18 -0.76 12.38
N ALA A 280 17.63 -1.11 11.18
CA ALA A 280 19.02 -0.93 10.75
C ALA A 280 19.45 0.57 10.79
N LYS A 281 18.55 1.50 10.44
CA LYS A 281 18.79 2.95 10.58
C LYS A 281 18.78 3.44 12.04
N ARG A 282 18.02 2.80 12.94
CA ARG A 282 18.03 3.08 14.39
C ARG A 282 19.31 2.52 15.05
N ALA A 283 19.71 1.29 14.72
CA ALA A 283 20.94 0.66 15.21
C ALA A 283 22.19 1.47 14.87
N ARG A 284 22.33 1.94 13.62
CA ARG A 284 23.38 2.89 13.19
C ARG A 284 23.39 4.23 13.96
N LYS A 285 22.35 4.54 14.72
CA LYS A 285 22.24 5.73 15.59
C LYS A 285 22.27 5.40 17.10
N GLY A 286 22.48 4.14 17.48
CA GLY A 286 22.42 3.69 18.87
C GLY A 286 21.04 3.88 19.52
N LEU A 287 19.97 3.70 18.74
CA LEU A 287 18.58 3.73 19.19
C LEU A 287 18.02 2.29 19.22
N PRO A 288 17.13 1.96 20.20
CA PRO A 288 16.49 0.65 20.28
C PRO A 288 15.63 0.35 19.05
N SER A 289 15.28 -0.91 18.82
CA SER A 289 14.41 -1.33 17.72
C SER A 289 12.95 -0.87 17.92
N LEU A 290 12.17 -0.87 16.84
CA LEU A 290 10.72 -0.64 16.89
C LEU A 290 10.02 -1.55 17.92
N GLU A 291 10.40 -2.82 17.99
CA GLU A 291 9.75 -3.80 18.86
C GLU A 291 10.10 -3.62 20.34
N GLU A 292 11.27 -3.05 20.65
CA GLU A 292 11.63 -2.65 22.01
C GLU A 292 10.92 -1.35 22.41
N GLU A 293 10.81 -0.38 21.49
CA GLU A 293 10.09 0.87 21.70
C GLU A 293 8.57 0.63 21.87
N GLU A 294 7.98 -0.25 21.05
CA GLU A 294 6.60 -0.73 21.16
C GLU A 294 6.36 -1.52 22.46
N ARG A 295 7.25 -2.46 22.83
CA ARG A 295 7.13 -3.21 24.11
C ARG A 295 7.26 -2.29 25.32
N ALA A 296 8.17 -1.33 25.31
CA ALA A 296 8.33 -0.35 26.38
C ALA A 296 7.10 0.57 26.50
N ALA A 297 6.52 1.01 25.37
CA ALA A 297 5.29 1.79 25.36
C ALA A 297 4.08 0.98 25.85
N ALA A 298 3.97 -0.30 25.47
CA ALA A 298 2.92 -1.20 25.94
C ALA A 298 3.03 -1.48 27.45
N ALA A 299 4.24 -1.72 27.96
CA ALA A 299 4.50 -1.88 29.40
C ALA A 299 4.14 -0.61 30.18
N ALA A 300 4.61 0.56 29.75
CA ALA A 300 4.27 1.84 30.38
C ALA A 300 2.76 2.15 30.32
N LYS A 301 2.04 1.71 29.28
CA LYS A 301 0.58 1.83 29.20
C LYS A 301 -0.14 0.87 30.15
N ALA A 302 0.34 -0.37 30.29
CA ALA A 302 -0.21 -1.33 31.25
C ALA A 302 0.03 -0.91 32.72
N GLU A 303 1.19 -0.31 33.01
CA GLU A 303 1.53 0.30 34.29
C GLU A 303 0.62 1.52 34.58
N ALA A 304 0.43 2.42 33.61
CA ALA A 304 -0.47 3.56 33.73
C ALA A 304 -1.97 3.18 33.83
N GLU A 305 -2.38 2.04 33.26
CA GLU A 305 -3.72 1.47 33.42
C GLU A 305 -3.89 0.66 34.72
N GLY A 306 -2.88 0.63 35.61
CA GLY A 306 -2.93 -0.10 36.88
C GLY A 306 -3.00 -1.62 36.73
N ARG A 307 -2.73 -2.16 35.54
CA ARG A 307 -2.87 -3.59 35.20
C ARG A 307 -1.70 -4.46 35.71
N THR A 308 -0.71 -3.86 36.37
CA THR A 308 0.38 -4.57 37.04
C THR A 308 -0.09 -5.19 38.36
N GLY A 309 -0.88 -6.27 38.27
CA GLY A 309 -1.09 -7.19 39.39
C GLY A 309 0.25 -7.76 39.84
N GLY A 310 0.82 -7.21 40.91
CA GLY A 310 2.22 -7.40 41.27
C GLY A 310 2.55 -8.79 41.79
N GLN A 311 2.81 -9.74 40.88
CA GLN A 311 3.31 -11.07 41.26
C GLN A 311 4.76 -10.96 41.77
N ARG A 312 4.88 -10.67 43.06
CA ARG A 312 6.15 -10.50 43.79
C ARG A 312 6.92 -11.82 43.82
N VAL A 313 7.79 -12.04 42.84
CA VAL A 313 8.73 -13.18 42.81
C VAL A 313 9.54 -13.16 44.10
N GLN A 314 9.31 -14.17 44.95
CA GLN A 314 9.88 -14.22 46.29
C GLN A 314 11.31 -14.79 46.19
N PRO A 315 12.35 -14.08 46.65
CA PRO A 315 13.73 -14.52 46.47
C PRO A 315 14.04 -15.72 47.39
N VAL A 316 14.07 -16.91 46.81
CA VAL A 316 14.43 -18.16 47.51
C VAL A 316 15.88 -18.08 47.98
N ARG A 317 16.11 -18.22 49.30
CA ARG A 317 17.46 -18.13 49.88
C ARG A 317 18.33 -19.31 49.43
N LYS A 318 19.58 -19.00 49.06
CA LYS A 318 20.54 -19.90 48.37
C LYS A 318 21.02 -21.14 49.15
N ASN A 319 20.49 -21.41 50.35
CA ASN A 319 21.02 -22.43 51.27
C ASN A 319 20.30 -23.79 51.19
N ARG A 320 19.28 -23.98 50.34
CA ARG A 320 18.57 -25.27 50.22
C ARG A 320 19.11 -26.19 49.10
N GLN A 321 20.29 -25.90 48.56
CA GLN A 321 20.88 -26.64 47.43
C GLN A 321 22.15 -27.44 47.81
N LYS A 322 22.44 -27.58 49.12
CA LYS A 322 23.63 -28.28 49.62
C LYS A 322 23.32 -29.26 50.77
N LYS A 323 22.31 -30.11 50.61
CA LYS A 323 22.06 -31.26 51.52
C LYS A 323 21.33 -32.46 50.87
N HIS A 324 21.88 -32.96 49.76
CA HIS A 324 21.69 -34.34 49.31
C HIS A 324 22.93 -34.74 48.51
N GLY A 325 23.68 -35.75 48.95
CA GLY A 325 24.94 -36.14 48.30
C GLY A 325 26.05 -36.67 49.22
N SER A 326 25.75 -37.68 50.04
CA SER A 326 26.76 -38.52 50.72
C SER A 326 26.12 -39.74 51.40
N GLN A 327 26.62 -40.95 51.11
CA GLN A 327 26.34 -42.23 51.82
C GLN A 327 24.90 -42.78 51.64
N VAL A 328 24.63 -44.10 51.61
CA VAL A 328 25.45 -45.33 51.78
C VAL A 328 25.27 -46.27 50.54
N ALA A 329 26.13 -47.28 50.37
CA ALA A 329 26.07 -48.28 49.28
C ALA A 329 25.16 -49.50 49.60
N GLY A 330 24.83 -50.33 48.59
CA GLY A 330 24.10 -51.61 48.76
C GLY A 330 23.74 -52.35 47.45
N GLU A 331 24.51 -53.41 47.15
CA GLU A 331 24.23 -54.64 46.37
C GLU A 331 23.18 -54.74 45.22
N ALA A 332 23.73 -54.93 44.00
CA ALA A 332 23.69 -56.18 43.19
C ALA A 332 22.47 -56.58 42.29
N ARG A 333 22.85 -57.27 41.18
CA ARG A 333 22.06 -57.98 40.12
C ARG A 333 21.29 -57.08 39.12
N GLY A 334 21.37 -57.30 37.80
CA GLY A 334 22.30 -58.16 37.03
C GLY A 334 21.81 -58.50 35.60
N GLY A 335 22.68 -58.39 34.59
CA GLY A 335 22.46 -58.74 33.17
C GLY A 335 21.55 -57.78 32.38
N GLU A 336 21.64 -57.60 31.06
CA GLU A 336 22.65 -57.99 30.04
C GLU A 336 22.58 -56.94 28.90
N SER A 337 23.70 -56.48 28.30
CA SER A 337 24.29 -56.92 27.01
C SER A 337 23.32 -56.77 25.80
N VAL A 338 23.64 -56.21 24.62
CA VAL A 338 24.83 -55.56 23.99
C VAL A 338 24.29 -54.52 22.95
N ASP A 339 24.98 -53.69 22.14
CA ASP A 339 26.39 -53.57 21.69
C ASP A 339 26.73 -52.13 21.16
N GLN A 340 27.96 -51.94 20.65
CA GLN A 340 28.40 -51.05 19.55
C GLN A 340 28.36 -49.50 19.67
N THR A 341 29.55 -48.95 19.96
CA THR A 341 30.12 -47.73 19.34
C THR A 341 31.42 -48.12 18.60
N PRO A 342 31.90 -47.38 17.57
CA PRO A 342 32.76 -46.23 17.85
C PRO A 342 32.63 -45.00 16.91
N ASP A 343 33.27 -43.92 17.37
CA ASP A 343 33.64 -42.63 16.75
C ASP A 343 34.51 -42.73 15.45
N PRO A 344 34.85 -41.62 14.73
CA PRO A 344 34.89 -40.21 15.18
C PRO A 344 34.35 -39.11 14.24
N ASP A 345 34.23 -37.89 14.77
CA ASP A 345 35.06 -36.74 14.34
C ASP A 345 34.88 -35.51 15.27
N GLU A 346 35.97 -35.10 15.94
CA GLU A 346 36.05 -33.85 16.71
C GLU A 346 36.49 -32.67 15.82
N VAL A 347 35.95 -31.46 16.04
CA VAL A 347 36.78 -30.29 16.42
C VAL A 347 35.97 -29.34 17.32
N ASP A 348 36.57 -28.86 18.40
CA ASP A 348 36.07 -27.78 19.27
C ASP A 348 36.44 -26.38 18.72
N GLU A 349 35.68 -25.34 19.07
CA GLU A 349 36.26 -24.07 19.54
C GLU A 349 35.21 -23.18 20.25
N GLY A 350 35.03 -23.40 21.56
CA GLY A 350 34.27 -22.50 22.45
C GLY A 350 35.14 -21.39 23.05
N GLY A 351 34.89 -20.10 22.70
CA GLY A 351 35.81 -19.00 23.02
C GLY A 351 35.21 -17.65 23.43
N GLU A 352 34.23 -17.59 24.35
CA GLU A 352 33.75 -16.30 24.89
C GLU A 352 34.81 -15.64 25.81
N ALA A 353 35.56 -14.68 25.27
CA ALA A 353 36.64 -13.98 25.97
C ALA A 353 36.14 -13.07 27.12
N SER A 354 36.02 -13.61 28.33
CA SER A 354 35.64 -12.82 29.50
C SER A 354 36.69 -11.75 29.85
N SER A 355 36.28 -10.49 29.90
CA SER A 355 37.16 -9.40 30.34
C SER A 355 37.36 -9.41 31.87
N ALA A 356 38.44 -8.79 32.36
CA ALA A 356 38.99 -8.90 33.73
C ALA A 356 38.08 -8.45 34.92
N HIS A 357 36.78 -8.25 34.69
CA HIS A 357 35.77 -8.07 35.75
C HIS A 357 34.61 -9.10 35.70
N GLY A 358 34.73 -10.16 34.89
CA GLY A 358 33.76 -11.27 34.89
C GLY A 358 32.35 -10.87 34.45
N LEU A 359 32.27 -9.93 33.51
CA LEU A 359 31.02 -9.42 32.90
C LEU A 359 31.03 -9.77 31.41
N THR A 360 29.89 -10.21 30.88
CA THR A 360 29.76 -10.46 29.43
C THR A 360 29.67 -9.14 28.65
N ASP A 361 29.97 -9.17 27.36
CA ASP A 361 29.92 -7.97 26.52
C ASP A 361 28.51 -7.36 26.41
N GLU A 362 27.45 -8.19 26.50
CA GLU A 362 26.08 -7.70 26.65
C GLU A 362 25.88 -6.87 27.92
N GLU A 363 26.38 -7.34 29.07
CA GLU A 363 26.26 -6.61 30.34
C GLU A 363 27.07 -5.31 30.33
N ILE A 364 28.25 -5.35 29.70
CA ILE A 364 29.08 -4.16 29.49
C ILE A 364 28.35 -3.16 28.58
N ALA A 365 27.71 -3.61 27.50
CA ALA A 365 26.89 -2.78 26.63
C ALA A 365 25.68 -2.17 27.36
N ARG A 366 24.92 -2.97 28.13
CA ARG A 366 23.80 -2.50 28.95
C ARG A 366 24.24 -1.46 30.00
N ARG A 367 25.33 -1.70 30.72
CA ARG A 367 25.89 -0.73 31.70
C ARG A 367 26.37 0.57 31.04
N ARG A 368 26.93 0.51 29.83
CA ARG A 368 27.28 1.71 29.03
C ARG A 368 26.02 2.48 28.59
N TYR A 369 24.97 1.78 28.18
CA TYR A 369 23.68 2.38 27.81
C TYR A 369 23.00 3.08 28.99
N GLU A 370 22.86 2.40 30.13
CA GLU A 370 22.30 2.99 31.34
C GLU A 370 23.06 4.24 31.81
N ARG A 371 24.40 4.20 31.83
CA ARG A 371 25.23 5.35 32.21
C ARG A 371 24.96 6.56 31.30
N ARG A 372 24.80 6.34 29.99
CA ARG A 372 24.41 7.37 29.01
C ARG A 372 22.97 7.85 29.19
N ALA A 373 22.03 6.97 29.52
CA ALA A 373 20.63 7.32 29.78
C ALA A 373 20.49 8.21 31.03
N ARG A 374 21.11 7.81 32.15
CA ARG A 374 21.15 8.60 33.41
C ARG A 374 21.79 9.98 33.18
N ALA A 375 22.88 10.06 32.42
CA ALA A 375 23.52 11.33 32.05
C ALA A 375 22.59 12.25 31.23
N ARG A 376 21.85 11.70 30.24
CA ARG A 376 20.86 12.45 29.45
C ARG A 376 19.73 12.99 30.32
N GLN A 377 19.19 12.19 31.24
CA GLN A 377 18.16 12.63 32.19
C GLN A 377 18.66 13.75 33.12
N GLN A 378 19.87 13.63 33.67
CA GLN A 378 20.48 14.68 34.49
C GLN A 378 20.72 15.98 33.71
N ALA A 379 21.16 15.90 32.45
CA ALA A 379 21.32 17.07 31.58
C ALA A 379 19.97 17.76 31.27
N ALA A 380 18.91 16.99 31.02
CA ALA A 380 17.56 17.51 30.84
C ALA A 380 17.02 18.17 32.12
N ALA A 381 17.26 17.58 33.29
CA ALA A 381 16.89 18.16 34.58
C ALA A 381 17.66 19.47 34.88
N LYS A 382 18.96 19.54 34.59
CA LYS A 382 19.76 20.77 34.69
C LYS A 382 19.21 21.87 33.76
N ARG A 383 18.90 21.54 32.49
CA ARG A 383 18.26 22.48 31.54
C ARG A 383 16.90 22.97 32.04
N LYS A 384 16.03 22.10 32.56
CA LYS A 384 14.73 22.52 33.16
C LYS A 384 14.92 23.44 34.38
N LYS A 385 15.88 23.17 35.27
CA LYS A 385 16.19 24.05 36.42
C LYS A 385 16.74 25.41 35.98
N GLN A 386 17.62 25.46 34.97
CA GLN A 386 18.11 26.72 34.40
C GLN A 386 17.00 27.53 33.73
N ALA A 387 16.12 26.89 32.95
CA ALA A 387 14.97 27.54 32.33
C ALA A 387 14.01 28.12 33.37
N LYS A 388 13.78 27.44 34.50
CA LYS A 388 12.95 27.98 35.60
C LYS A 388 13.61 29.19 36.27
N LYS A 389 14.93 29.18 36.50
CA LYS A 389 15.66 30.37 37.01
C LYS A 389 15.62 31.56 36.05
N ARG A 390 15.67 31.34 34.72
CA ARG A 390 15.50 32.39 33.69
C ARG A 390 14.03 32.87 33.48
N LYS A 391 13.11 32.44 34.35
CA LYS A 391 11.71 32.91 34.45
C LYS A 391 11.37 33.48 35.83
N GLN A 392 12.38 33.64 36.70
CA GLN A 392 12.28 34.23 38.05
C GLN A 392 13.33 35.35 38.25
N ARG A 393 13.92 35.78 37.14
CA ARG A 393 14.61 37.04 36.85
C ARG A 393 14.01 37.52 35.54
#